data_AF-A0A327HF97-F1
#
_entry.id   AF-A0A327HF97-F1
#
_cell.length_a   1.000
_cell.length_b   1.000
_cell.length_c   1.000
_cell.angle_alpha   90.00
_cell.angle_beta   90.00
_cell.angle_gamma   90.00
#
_symmetry.space_group_name_H-M   'P 1'
#
loop_
_entity.id
_entity.type
_entity.pdbx_description
1 polymer ?
#
loop_
_entity_poly.entity_id
_entity_poly.type
_entity_poly.pdbx_seq_one_letter_code
_entity_poly.pdbx_strand_id
1 'polypeptide(L)'
;ELGGFAFFQLVISAILWLWFFIQISVNFPVMRGHVINVIIIWSSIFLSQVVLHVNAPNFPIGADLGDALGGVMLTAVGCFFTYFFWKAVTETRDFHVQENHVHTDVRVMEEAMAEHSLFAWTIMVIIWVMTMSLNAWSGAHFIAERNVVDYAVYSVHLISGVIVIYLLMHMLWFPQRMLGEGAKVRTKAAADADADLLIEGVILAPEGECPSCDASAPISLNESGETIVDCASPNCNSRGVAGEKCAGCDEKYPTRYTCVTCGVNSPVNDFIPDKEAW
;
A
#
# COMPACT_ATOMS: atom_id res chain seq x y z
N GLU A 1 -2.52 16.68 41.33
CA GLU A 1 -3.92 16.48 40.88
C GLU A 1 -4.11 17.25 39.57
N LEU A 2 -4.72 16.64 38.56
CA LEU A 2 -5.05 17.34 37.31
C LEU A 2 -6.28 18.23 37.54
N GLY A 3 -6.11 19.54 37.43
CA GLY A 3 -7.24 20.48 37.51
C GLY A 3 -8.23 20.24 36.36
N GLY A 4 -9.52 20.50 36.59
CA GLY A 4 -10.57 20.26 35.58
C GLY A 4 -10.33 20.95 34.23
N PHE A 5 -9.71 22.13 34.25
CA PHE A 5 -9.30 22.84 33.02
C PHE A 5 -8.19 22.10 32.24
N ALA A 6 -7.15 21.63 32.93
CA ALA A 6 -6.06 20.87 32.30
C ALA A 6 -6.56 19.53 31.73
N PHE A 7 -7.47 18.86 32.45
CA PHE A 7 -8.14 17.66 31.95
C PHE A 7 -8.94 17.94 30.67
N PHE A 8 -9.74 19.01 30.66
CA PHE A 8 -10.50 19.43 29.48
C PHE A 8 -9.60 19.74 28.27
N GLN A 9 -8.49 20.45 28.47
CA GLN A 9 -7.51 20.73 27.41
C GLN A 9 -6.90 19.45 26.83
N LEU A 10 -6.57 18.47 27.69
CA LEU A 10 -6.04 17.17 27.26
C LEU A 10 -7.04 16.42 26.36
N VAL A 11 -8.31 16.36 26.77
CA VAL A 11 -9.37 15.68 26.01
C VAL A 11 -9.60 16.36 24.66
N ILE A 12 -9.70 17.70 24.63
CA ILE A 12 -9.88 18.44 23.38
C ILE A 12 -8.68 18.25 22.45
N SER A 13 -7.45 18.32 22.97
CA SER A 13 -6.24 18.11 22.18
C SER A 13 -6.27 16.73 21.50
N ALA A 14 -6.63 15.67 22.23
CA ALA A 14 -6.73 14.33 21.67
C ALA A 14 -7.78 14.24 20.56
N ILE A 15 -8.96 14.85 20.73
CA ILE A 15 -10.00 14.90 19.70
C ILE A 15 -9.52 15.66 18.46
N LEU A 16 -8.85 16.80 18.63
CA LEU A 16 -8.34 17.60 17.53
C LEU A 16 -7.24 16.89 16.74
N TRP A 17 -6.35 16.15 17.42
CA TRP A 17 -5.34 15.32 16.75
C TRP A 17 -5.97 14.19 15.94
N LEU A 18 -6.97 13.50 16.50
CA LEU A 18 -7.71 12.47 15.77
C LEU A 18 -8.39 13.06 14.52
N TRP A 19 -9.07 14.20 14.68
CA TRP A 19 -9.70 14.91 13.58
C TRP A 19 -8.68 15.33 12.51
N PHE A 20 -7.52 15.85 12.92
CA PHE A 20 -6.45 16.25 12.02
C PHE A 20 -5.96 15.08 11.14
N PHE A 21 -5.73 13.90 11.72
CA PHE A 21 -5.32 12.73 10.94
C PHE A 21 -6.42 12.22 9.99
N ILE A 22 -7.70 12.30 10.40
CA ILE A 22 -8.83 12.01 9.51
C ILE A 22 -8.83 13.00 8.33
N GLN A 23 -8.66 14.30 8.60
CA GLN A 23 -8.61 15.32 7.56
C GLN A 23 -7.44 15.13 6.60
N ILE A 24 -6.27 14.70 7.10
CA ILE A 24 -5.16 14.30 6.22
C ILE A 24 -5.58 13.20 5.25
N SER A 25 -6.27 12.15 5.74
CA SER A 25 -6.69 11.02 4.90
C SER A 25 -7.74 11.37 3.84
N VAL A 26 -8.52 12.43 4.08
CA VAL A 26 -9.57 12.93 3.19
C VAL A 26 -8.98 13.90 2.16
N ASN A 27 -8.19 14.88 2.61
CA ASN A 27 -7.62 15.91 1.75
C ASN A 27 -6.46 15.39 0.88
N PHE A 28 -5.77 14.35 1.33
CA PHE A 28 -4.67 13.71 0.61
C PHE A 28 -4.99 12.26 0.21
N PRO A 29 -5.92 12.04 -0.75
CA PRO A 29 -6.40 10.69 -1.12
C PRO A 29 -5.29 9.79 -1.67
N VAL A 30 -4.33 10.38 -2.41
CA VAL A 30 -3.16 9.69 -2.97
C VAL A 30 -2.31 9.03 -1.87
N MET A 31 -2.26 9.65 -0.69
CA MET A 31 -1.46 9.22 0.46
C MET A 31 -2.26 8.41 1.49
N ARG A 32 -3.57 8.19 1.26
CA ARG A 32 -4.48 7.60 2.26
C ARG A 32 -3.98 6.26 2.82
N GLY A 33 -3.46 5.39 1.95
CA GLY A 33 -2.92 4.08 2.34
C GLY A 33 -1.69 4.15 3.25
N HIS A 34 -1.00 5.29 3.29
CA HIS A 34 0.24 5.48 4.05
C HIS A 34 0.12 6.47 5.21
N VAL A 35 -1.07 7.02 5.48
CA VAL A 35 -1.32 7.88 6.66
C VAL A 35 -1.01 7.12 7.96
N ILE A 36 -1.32 5.83 8.02
CA ILE A 36 -0.98 4.97 9.17
C ILE A 36 0.53 4.93 9.40
N ASN A 37 1.33 4.82 8.34
CA ASN A 37 2.79 4.84 8.47
C ASN A 37 3.28 6.17 9.02
N VAL A 38 2.72 7.30 8.58
CA VAL A 38 3.05 8.63 9.12
C VAL A 38 2.73 8.72 10.61
N ILE A 39 1.59 8.18 11.05
CA ILE A 39 1.22 8.13 12.48
C ILE A 39 2.20 7.27 13.28
N ILE A 40 2.63 6.12 12.74
CA ILE A 40 3.62 5.24 13.39
C ILE A 40 4.97 5.95 13.49
N ILE A 41 5.42 6.63 12.43
CA ILE A 41 6.66 7.41 12.42
C ILE A 41 6.61 8.49 13.50
N TRP A 42 5.53 9.26 13.53
CA TRP A 42 5.32 10.31 14.53
C TRP A 42 5.34 9.74 15.96
N SER A 43 4.53 8.72 16.21
CA SER A 43 4.37 8.13 17.55
C SER A 43 5.66 7.50 18.05
N SER A 44 6.38 6.79 17.18
CA SER A 44 7.65 6.14 17.54
C SER A 44 8.76 7.15 17.87
N ILE A 45 8.91 8.22 17.08
CA ILE A 45 9.92 9.25 17.33
C ILE A 45 9.60 10.04 18.61
N PHE A 46 8.33 10.40 18.84
CA PHE A 46 7.94 11.07 20.08
C PHE A 46 8.12 10.19 21.31
N LEU A 47 7.61 8.96 21.26
CA LEU A 47 7.73 8.02 22.38
C LEU A 47 9.18 7.67 22.66
N SER A 48 10.02 7.57 21.62
CA SER A 48 11.46 7.39 21.76
C SER A 48 12.07 8.48 22.64
N GLN A 49 11.81 9.76 22.34
CA GLN A 49 12.36 10.86 23.13
C GLN A 49 11.86 10.87 24.56
N VAL A 50 10.58 10.54 24.79
CA VAL A 50 10.04 10.38 26.15
C VAL A 50 10.80 9.30 26.91
N VAL A 51 10.96 8.10 26.33
CA VAL A 51 11.65 6.97 26.97
C VAL A 51 13.11 7.28 27.27
N LEU A 52 13.82 7.97 26.37
CA LEU A 52 15.21 8.38 26.59
C LEU A 52 15.38 9.31 27.79
N HIS A 53 14.37 10.12 28.10
CA HIS A 53 14.40 11.07 29.22
C HIS A 53 13.88 10.51 30.55
N VAL A 54 13.31 9.29 30.58
CA VAL A 54 12.79 8.68 31.82
C VAL A 54 13.92 8.45 32.84
N ASN A 55 15.01 7.82 32.40
CA ASN A 55 16.16 7.49 33.24
C ASN A 55 17.30 8.52 33.13
N ALA A 56 17.29 9.36 32.08
CA ALA A 56 18.29 10.39 31.85
C ALA A 56 17.64 11.74 31.51
N PRO A 57 17.24 12.56 32.52
CA PRO A 57 16.56 13.83 32.28
C PRO A 57 17.35 14.82 31.41
N ASN A 58 18.68 14.71 31.39
CA ASN A 58 19.58 15.55 30.59
C ASN A 58 20.02 14.87 29.28
N PHE A 59 19.29 13.85 28.79
CA PHE A 59 19.65 13.11 27.57
C PHE A 59 19.99 14.06 26.41
N PRO A 60 21.10 13.84 25.67
CA PRO A 60 21.94 12.64 25.67
C PRO A 60 23.04 12.61 26.75
N ILE A 61 23.15 13.63 27.60
CA ILE A 61 24.23 13.74 28.57
C ILE A 61 23.94 12.82 29.78
N GLY A 62 24.90 11.96 30.11
CA GLY A 62 24.80 11.06 31.27
C GLY A 62 23.92 9.84 31.06
N ALA A 63 23.54 9.52 29.82
CA ALA A 63 22.80 8.31 29.48
C ALA A 63 23.71 7.07 29.44
N ASP A 64 23.30 5.98 30.07
CA ASP A 64 23.90 4.67 29.87
C ASP A 64 23.29 3.96 28.65
N LEU A 65 24.08 3.10 27.99
CA LEU A 65 23.64 2.36 26.81
C LEU A 65 22.47 1.42 27.12
N GLY A 66 22.44 0.82 28.32
CA GLY A 66 21.34 -0.04 28.74
C GLY A 66 20.03 0.73 28.90
N ASP A 67 20.10 1.90 29.51
CA ASP A 67 18.93 2.77 29.74
C ASP A 67 18.39 3.41 28.45
N ALA A 68 19.26 3.66 27.47
CA ALA A 68 18.87 4.25 26.19
C ALA A 68 18.23 3.25 25.22
N LEU A 69 18.34 1.94 25.47
CA LEU A 69 17.97 0.89 24.49
C LEU A 69 16.53 1.02 24.01
N GLY A 70 15.56 1.20 24.92
CA GLY A 70 14.14 1.31 24.56
C GLY A 70 13.86 2.52 23.66
N GLY A 71 14.51 3.64 23.94
CA GLY A 71 14.44 4.84 23.12
C GLY A 71 15.06 4.64 21.74
N VAL A 72 16.26 4.06 21.67
CA VAL A 72 16.95 3.77 20.41
C VAL A 72 16.14 2.82 19.53
N MET A 73 15.54 1.77 20.12
CA MET A 73 14.67 0.85 19.37
C MET A 73 13.46 1.55 18.76
N LEU A 74 12.79 2.44 19.51
CA LEU A 74 11.67 3.22 18.97
C LEU A 74 12.11 4.19 17.88
N THR A 75 13.28 4.82 18.00
CA THR A 75 13.84 5.63 16.89
C THR A 75 14.10 4.76 15.66
N ALA A 76 14.64 3.55 15.83
CA ALA A 76 14.89 2.63 14.71
C ALA A 76 13.59 2.21 14.01
N VAL A 77 12.51 1.95 14.76
CA VAL A 77 11.17 1.72 14.20
C VAL A 77 10.70 2.93 13.38
N GLY A 78 10.85 4.15 13.91
CA GLY A 78 10.51 5.38 13.19
C GLY A 78 11.30 5.55 11.89
N CYS A 79 12.60 5.27 11.91
CA CYS A 79 13.45 5.29 10.72
C CYS A 79 13.03 4.22 9.70
N PHE A 80 12.69 3.01 10.15
CA PHE A 80 12.24 1.92 9.28
C PHE A 80 10.94 2.28 8.56
N PHE A 81 9.93 2.79 9.28
CA PHE A 81 8.69 3.22 8.64
C PHE A 81 8.88 4.47 7.77
N THR A 82 9.80 5.36 8.11
CA THR A 82 10.20 6.49 7.25
C THR A 82 10.76 5.98 5.93
N TYR A 83 11.67 5.00 5.98
CA TYR A 83 12.21 4.37 4.77
C TYR A 83 11.09 3.72 3.96
N PHE A 84 10.21 2.94 4.59
CA PHE A 84 9.09 2.30 3.90
C PHE A 84 8.17 3.31 3.21
N PHE A 85 7.83 4.40 3.91
CA PHE A 85 7.06 5.51 3.37
C PHE A 85 7.76 6.20 2.19
N TRP A 86 9.03 6.55 2.37
CA TRP A 86 9.87 7.16 1.32
C TRP A 86 9.89 6.29 0.06
N LYS A 87 10.16 5.00 0.24
CA LYS A 87 10.23 4.02 -0.84
C LYS A 87 8.89 3.86 -1.56
N ALA A 88 7.77 3.88 -0.83
CA ALA A 88 6.44 3.76 -1.45
C ALA A 88 6.15 4.93 -2.40
N VAL A 89 6.48 6.16 -2.00
CA VAL A 89 6.29 7.35 -2.84
C VAL A 89 7.22 7.33 -4.05
N THR A 90 8.50 6.97 -3.88
CA THR A 90 9.44 6.92 -5.00
C THR A 90 9.03 5.90 -6.06
N GLU A 91 8.61 4.70 -5.65
CA GLU A 91 8.14 3.68 -6.58
C GLU A 91 6.83 4.06 -7.27
N THR A 92 5.89 4.68 -6.54
CA THR A 92 4.63 5.15 -7.17
C THR A 92 4.91 6.15 -8.28
N ARG A 93 5.87 7.05 -8.05
CA ARG A 93 6.34 8.00 -9.05
C ARG A 93 6.99 7.29 -10.23
N ASP A 94 7.82 6.28 -9.99
CA ASP A 94 8.45 5.52 -11.08
C ASP A 94 7.40 4.80 -11.93
N PHE A 95 6.37 4.21 -11.31
CA PHE A 95 5.23 3.65 -12.04
C PHE A 95 4.43 4.69 -12.82
N HIS A 96 4.19 5.87 -12.23
CA HIS A 96 3.47 6.94 -12.91
C HIS A 96 4.16 7.36 -14.21
N VAL A 97 5.49 7.48 -14.20
CA VAL A 97 6.29 7.79 -15.39
C VAL A 97 6.21 6.64 -16.41
N GLN A 98 6.29 5.38 -15.95
CA GLN A 98 6.20 4.20 -16.82
C GLN A 98 4.83 4.02 -17.48
N GLU A 99 3.74 4.43 -16.83
CA GLU A 99 2.39 4.29 -17.37
C GLU A 99 2.02 5.45 -18.31
N ASN A 100 2.35 6.70 -17.91
CA ASN A 100 1.82 7.91 -18.57
C ASN A 100 2.83 8.58 -19.52
N HIS A 101 4.12 8.30 -19.36
CA HIS A 101 5.20 8.93 -20.13
C HIS A 101 6.08 7.90 -20.84
N VAL A 102 5.54 6.71 -21.13
CA VAL A 102 6.27 5.66 -21.83
C VAL A 102 6.64 6.12 -23.24
N HIS A 103 7.92 5.95 -23.58
CA HIS A 103 8.43 6.24 -24.92
C HIS A 103 9.46 5.18 -25.32
N THR A 104 9.50 4.87 -26.61
CA THR A 104 10.42 3.84 -27.17
C THR A 104 11.88 4.29 -27.14
N ASP A 105 12.12 5.61 -27.18
CA ASP A 105 13.44 6.21 -26.98
C ASP A 105 13.74 6.38 -25.49
N VAL A 106 14.82 5.75 -25.04
CA VAL A 106 15.31 5.79 -23.65
C VAL A 106 15.65 7.21 -23.18
N ARG A 107 16.07 8.11 -24.08
CA ARG A 107 16.46 9.48 -23.72
C ARG A 107 15.25 10.30 -23.27
N VAL A 108 14.14 10.15 -23.99
CA VAL A 108 12.86 10.80 -23.65
C VAL A 108 12.34 10.27 -22.31
N MET A 109 12.56 8.99 -22.03
CA MET A 109 12.17 8.39 -20.75
C MET A 109 13.06 8.88 -19.58
N GLU A 110 14.36 9.05 -19.80
CA GLU A 110 15.28 9.65 -18.81
C GLU A 110 14.93 11.12 -18.51
N GLU A 111 14.58 11.89 -19.54
CA GLU A 111 14.11 13.28 -19.39
C GLU A 111 12.80 13.32 -18.58
N ALA A 112 11.82 12.47 -18.90
CA ALA A 112 10.57 12.37 -18.16
C ALA A 112 10.77 11.98 -16.68
N MET A 113 11.73 11.09 -16.39
CA MET A 113 12.10 10.72 -15.02
C MET A 113 12.79 11.87 -14.27
N ALA A 114 13.61 12.66 -14.97
CA ALA A 114 14.27 13.84 -14.40
C ALA A 114 13.27 14.96 -14.09
N GLU A 115 12.27 15.18 -14.96
CA GLU A 115 11.18 16.15 -14.73
C GLU A 115 10.31 15.76 -13.51
N HIS A 116 10.14 14.45 -13.27
CA HIS A 116 9.42 13.91 -12.11
C HIS A 116 10.35 13.55 -10.93
N SER A 117 11.49 14.25 -10.82
CA SER A 117 12.45 13.99 -9.75
C SER A 117 11.89 14.31 -8.36
N LEU A 118 12.01 13.34 -7.44
CA LEU A 118 11.66 13.49 -6.03
C LEU A 118 12.84 13.94 -5.16
N PHE A 119 13.87 14.55 -5.75
CA PHE A 119 15.06 14.98 -5.00
C PHE A 119 14.72 15.98 -3.89
N ALA A 120 14.01 17.06 -4.22
CA ALA A 120 13.61 18.07 -3.24
C ALA A 120 12.66 17.49 -2.18
N TRP A 121 11.74 16.61 -2.59
CA TRP A 121 10.84 15.92 -1.68
C TRP A 121 11.59 15.00 -0.70
N THR A 122 12.61 14.28 -1.17
CA THR A 122 13.47 13.44 -0.32
C THR A 122 14.19 14.27 0.73
N ILE A 123 14.73 15.43 0.35
CA ILE A 123 15.33 16.37 1.30
C ILE A 123 14.29 16.84 2.33
N MET A 124 13.06 17.13 1.91
CA MET A 124 11.99 17.51 2.84
C MET A 124 11.66 16.41 3.85
N VAL A 125 11.64 15.14 3.44
CA VAL A 125 11.42 14.00 4.36
C VAL A 125 12.52 13.95 5.42
N ILE A 126 13.79 14.11 5.04
CA ILE A 126 14.93 14.11 5.97
C ILE A 126 14.82 15.28 6.95
N ILE A 127 14.55 16.49 6.44
CA ILE A 127 14.37 17.69 7.29
C ILE A 127 13.18 17.52 8.22
N TRP A 128 12.09 16.92 7.76
CA TRP A 128 10.90 16.65 8.58
C TRP A 128 11.22 15.72 9.75
N VAL A 129 11.92 14.60 9.52
CA VAL A 129 12.34 13.67 10.58
C VAL A 129 13.28 14.35 11.57
N MET A 130 14.27 15.12 11.11
CA MET A 130 15.18 15.84 12.01
C MET A 130 14.45 16.88 12.86
N THR A 131 13.54 17.65 12.25
CA THR A 131 12.75 18.67 12.95
C THR A 131 11.82 18.00 13.96
N MET A 132 11.23 16.86 13.62
CA MET A 132 10.37 16.09 14.51
C MET A 132 11.15 15.53 15.70
N SER A 133 12.36 15.00 15.48
CA SER A 133 13.25 14.57 16.56
C SER A 133 13.63 15.74 17.48
N LEU A 134 13.94 16.91 16.93
CA LEU A 134 14.21 18.13 17.73
C LEU A 134 12.98 18.57 18.52
N ASN A 135 11.79 18.52 17.91
CA ASN A 135 10.54 18.88 18.57
C ASN A 135 10.21 17.95 19.74
N ALA A 136 10.33 16.64 19.50
CA ALA A 136 10.09 15.62 20.51
C ALA A 136 11.15 15.68 21.63
N TRP A 137 12.42 15.90 21.28
CA TRP A 137 13.51 16.03 22.25
C TRP A 137 13.28 17.25 23.15
N SER A 138 13.05 18.44 22.58
CA SER A 138 12.82 19.66 23.36
C SER A 138 11.59 19.57 24.27
N GLY A 139 10.51 18.92 23.80
CA GLY A 139 9.32 18.68 24.63
C GLY A 139 9.60 17.73 25.80
N ALA A 140 10.28 16.61 25.55
CA ALA A 140 10.64 15.64 26.59
C ALA A 140 11.63 16.23 27.61
N HIS A 141 12.63 16.97 27.12
CA HIS A 141 13.65 17.60 27.95
C HIS A 141 13.07 18.63 28.92
N PHE A 142 12.19 19.52 28.42
CA PHE A 142 11.54 20.54 29.23
C PHE A 142 10.70 19.94 30.38
N ILE A 143 10.01 18.81 30.12
CA ILE A 143 9.20 18.13 31.13
C ILE A 143 10.09 17.37 32.13
N ALA A 144 11.20 16.79 31.66
CA ALA A 144 12.09 15.98 32.48
C ALA A 144 12.85 16.79 33.54
N GLU A 145 13.14 18.07 33.29
CA GLU A 145 13.90 18.94 34.20
C GLU A 145 13.13 19.29 35.50
N ARG A 146 11.81 19.03 35.57
CA ARG A 146 10.88 19.25 36.72
C ARG A 146 10.78 20.66 37.29
N ASN A 147 11.81 21.49 37.15
CA ASN A 147 11.84 22.88 37.59
C ASN A 147 11.15 23.82 36.59
N VAL A 148 10.95 23.38 35.33
CA VAL A 148 10.14 24.06 34.29
C VAL A 148 10.52 25.54 34.10
N VAL A 149 11.82 25.83 34.13
CA VAL A 149 12.38 27.20 34.03
C VAL A 149 13.06 27.49 32.70
N ASP A 150 13.40 26.47 31.91
CA ASP A 150 14.05 26.67 30.62
C ASP A 150 13.04 27.01 29.52
N TYR A 151 12.68 28.30 29.48
CA TYR A 151 11.81 28.85 28.43
C TYR A 151 12.45 28.82 27.03
N ALA A 152 13.78 28.67 26.91
CA ALA A 152 14.43 28.57 25.61
C ALA A 152 14.12 27.21 24.97
N VAL A 153 14.26 26.11 25.72
CA VAL A 153 13.89 24.77 25.28
C VAL A 153 12.39 24.69 24.97
N TYR A 154 11.54 25.30 25.80
CA TYR A 154 10.11 25.39 25.52
C TYR A 154 9.80 26.14 24.22
N SER A 155 10.50 27.25 23.95
CA SER A 155 10.34 28.02 22.71
C SER A 155 10.76 27.21 21.48
N VAL A 156 11.84 26.43 21.59
CA VAL A 156 12.27 25.50 20.53
C VAL A 156 11.17 24.47 20.25
N HIS A 157 10.55 23.90 21.28
CA HIS A 157 9.43 22.98 21.12
C HIS A 157 8.25 23.63 20.37
N LEU A 158 7.84 24.85 20.75
CA LEU A 158 6.72 25.52 20.06
C LEU A 158 7.03 25.83 18.60
N ILE A 159 8.20 26.40 18.31
CA ILE A 159 8.58 26.81 16.95
C ILE A 159 8.75 25.57 16.05
N SER A 160 9.48 24.57 16.53
CA SER A 160 9.67 23.32 15.79
C SER A 160 8.36 22.58 15.54
N GLY A 161 7.38 22.66 16.45
CA GLY A 161 6.07 22.04 16.27
C GLY A 161 5.31 22.61 15.07
N VAL A 162 5.34 23.94 14.89
CA VAL A 162 4.74 24.60 13.71
C VAL A 162 5.46 24.17 12.42
N ILE A 163 6.79 24.10 12.46
CA ILE A 163 7.60 23.69 11.30
C ILE A 163 7.33 22.21 10.94
N VAL A 164 7.19 21.32 11.92
CA VAL A 164 6.86 19.90 11.70
C VAL A 164 5.53 19.76 10.95
N ILE A 165 4.50 20.51 11.36
CA ILE A 165 3.20 20.50 10.67
C ILE A 165 3.33 21.06 9.25
N TYR A 166 4.01 22.20 9.07
CA TYR A 166 4.24 22.79 7.75
C TYR A 166 4.91 21.82 6.79
N LEU A 167 5.99 21.17 7.24
CA LEU A 167 6.73 20.18 6.46
C LEU A 167 5.91 18.93 6.16
N LEU A 168 5.11 18.44 7.12
CA LEU A 168 4.19 17.32 6.89
C LEU A 168 3.21 17.65 5.77
N MET A 169 2.59 18.83 5.82
CA MET A 169 1.63 19.25 4.80
C MET A 169 2.28 19.32 3.41
N HIS A 170 3.51 19.84 3.29
CA HIS A 170 4.23 19.88 2.01
C HIS A 170 4.67 18.50 1.53
N MET A 171 5.07 17.62 2.44
CA MET A 171 5.44 16.24 2.14
C MET A 171 4.25 15.46 1.58
N LEU A 172 3.04 15.67 2.10
CA LEU A 172 1.83 15.02 1.62
C LEU A 172 1.29 15.66 0.33
N TRP A 173 1.39 16.98 0.21
CA TRP A 173 0.90 17.73 -0.94
C TRP A 173 1.71 17.49 -2.22
N PHE A 174 3.03 17.43 -2.13
CA PHE A 174 3.89 17.37 -3.31
C PHE A 174 3.64 16.12 -4.18
N PRO A 175 3.58 14.88 -3.63
CA PRO A 175 3.23 13.70 -4.41
C PRO A 175 1.84 13.78 -5.03
N GLN A 176 0.85 14.33 -4.33
CA GLN A 176 -0.50 14.49 -4.87
C GLN A 176 -0.55 15.46 -6.04
N ARG A 177 0.19 16.57 -5.96
CA ARG A 177 0.28 17.51 -7.09
C ARG A 177 0.96 16.88 -8.30
N MET A 178 1.99 16.06 -8.07
CA MET A 178 2.75 15.42 -9.13
C MET A 178 1.94 14.30 -9.81
N LEU A 179 1.25 13.48 -9.03
CA LEU A 179 0.56 12.28 -9.53
C LEU A 179 -0.90 12.54 -9.96
N GLY A 180 -1.48 13.68 -9.59
CA GLY A 180 -2.90 13.99 -9.79
C GLY A 180 -3.84 13.22 -8.85
N GLU A 181 -5.15 13.32 -9.07
CA GLU A 181 -6.17 12.74 -8.17
C GLU A 181 -6.42 11.23 -8.38
N GLY A 182 -5.92 10.65 -9.47
CA GLY A 182 -6.17 9.24 -9.84
C GLY A 182 -5.15 8.23 -9.32
N ALA A 183 -3.97 8.67 -8.88
CA ALA A 183 -2.91 7.77 -8.45
C ALA A 183 -3.04 7.36 -6.98
N LYS A 184 -2.69 6.11 -6.66
CA LYS A 184 -2.59 5.62 -5.28
C LYS A 184 -1.14 5.27 -4.99
N VAL A 185 -0.59 5.78 -3.88
CA VAL A 185 0.78 5.44 -3.47
C VAL A 185 0.84 4.00 -2.99
N ARG A 186 1.70 3.21 -3.63
CA ARG A 186 1.89 1.77 -3.41
C ARG A 186 3.33 1.38 -3.71
N THR A 187 3.78 0.26 -3.12
CA THR A 187 5.04 -0.36 -3.51
C THR A 187 4.84 -1.26 -4.72
N LYS A 188 5.91 -1.55 -5.46
CA LYS A 188 5.96 -2.49 -6.59
C LYS A 188 5.44 -3.86 -6.20
N ALA A 189 5.89 -4.40 -5.08
CA ALA A 189 5.38 -5.68 -4.58
C ALA A 189 3.86 -5.64 -4.30
N ALA A 190 3.31 -4.51 -3.84
CA ALA A 190 1.87 -4.39 -3.62
C ALA A 190 1.09 -4.19 -4.92
N ALA A 191 1.68 -3.54 -5.92
CA ALA A 191 1.10 -3.41 -7.26
C ALA A 191 1.10 -4.76 -8.00
N ASP A 192 2.22 -5.50 -7.92
CA ASP A 192 2.37 -6.83 -8.50
C ASP A 192 1.41 -7.83 -7.83
N ALA A 193 1.27 -7.80 -6.49
CA ALA A 193 0.31 -8.64 -5.78
C ALA A 193 -1.16 -8.32 -6.14
N ASP A 194 -1.54 -7.04 -6.29
CA ASP A 194 -2.87 -6.67 -6.76
C ASP A 194 -3.09 -7.13 -8.22
N ALA A 195 -2.06 -7.08 -9.07
CA ALA A 195 -2.12 -7.57 -10.44
C ALA A 195 -2.28 -9.10 -10.48
N ASP A 196 -1.56 -9.84 -9.64
CA ASP A 196 -1.70 -11.29 -9.49
C ASP A 196 -3.11 -11.68 -9.02
N LEU A 197 -3.68 -10.95 -8.06
CA LEU A 197 -5.07 -11.14 -7.62
C LEU A 197 -6.11 -10.86 -8.73
N LEU A 198 -5.82 -9.90 -9.62
CA LEU A 198 -6.67 -9.62 -10.78
C LEU A 198 -6.52 -10.68 -11.88
N ILE A 199 -5.34 -11.28 -12.02
CA ILE A 199 -5.08 -12.40 -12.93
C ILE A 199 -5.77 -13.67 -12.42
N GLU A 200 -5.79 -13.94 -11.11
CA GLU A 200 -6.58 -15.04 -10.52
C GLU A 200 -8.09 -14.87 -10.72
N GLY A 201 -8.58 -13.63 -10.84
CA GLY A 201 -9.99 -13.33 -11.16
C GLY A 201 -10.34 -13.50 -12.65
N VAL A 202 -9.34 -13.55 -13.53
CA VAL A 202 -9.53 -13.98 -14.92
C VAL A 202 -9.27 -15.47 -14.97
N ILE A 203 -10.31 -16.25 -14.71
CA ILE A 203 -10.33 -17.66 -15.11
C ILE A 203 -10.28 -17.66 -16.65
N LEU A 204 -9.09 -17.60 -17.24
CA LEU A 204 -8.84 -18.27 -18.50
C LEU A 204 -9.03 -19.74 -18.17
N ALA A 205 -10.29 -20.18 -18.20
CA ALA A 205 -10.62 -21.56 -17.90
C ALA A 205 -9.77 -22.37 -18.87
N PRO A 206 -8.82 -23.20 -18.37
CA PRO A 206 -7.90 -23.90 -19.24
C PRO A 206 -8.74 -24.63 -20.27
N GLU A 207 -8.61 -24.25 -21.53
CA GLU A 207 -9.30 -24.93 -22.62
C GLU A 207 -8.82 -26.37 -22.62
N GLY A 208 -9.77 -27.30 -22.68
CA GLY A 208 -9.49 -28.72 -22.68
C GLY A 208 -8.61 -29.12 -23.86
N GLU A 209 -7.83 -30.17 -23.71
CA GLU A 209 -6.96 -30.71 -24.75
C GLU A 209 -7.57 -32.01 -25.28
N CYS A 210 -7.51 -32.24 -26.59
CA CYS A 210 -7.99 -33.47 -27.17
C CYS A 210 -7.11 -34.67 -26.74
N PRO A 211 -7.66 -35.73 -26.13
CA PRO A 211 -6.87 -36.83 -25.56
C PRO A 211 -6.10 -37.67 -26.60
N SER A 212 -6.38 -37.47 -27.89
CA SER A 212 -5.73 -38.22 -28.98
C SER A 212 -4.68 -37.42 -29.76
N CYS A 213 -4.72 -36.09 -29.71
CA CYS A 213 -3.87 -35.25 -30.57
C CYS A 213 -3.42 -33.93 -29.93
N ASP A 214 -3.77 -33.70 -28.66
CA ASP A 214 -3.42 -32.53 -27.85
C ASP A 214 -3.87 -31.18 -28.46
N ALA A 215 -4.79 -31.21 -29.42
CA ALA A 215 -5.37 -29.99 -29.98
C ALA A 215 -6.33 -29.33 -28.97
N SER A 216 -6.29 -28.00 -28.87
CA SER A 216 -7.24 -27.25 -28.03
C SER A 216 -8.69 -27.52 -28.43
N ALA A 217 -9.52 -27.76 -27.42
CA ALA A 217 -10.95 -27.93 -27.51
C ALA A 217 -11.65 -26.86 -26.66
N PRO A 218 -12.77 -26.27 -27.14
CA PRO A 218 -13.53 -25.23 -26.44
C PRO A 218 -14.38 -25.81 -25.28
N ILE A 219 -13.74 -26.58 -24.41
CA ILE A 219 -14.31 -27.25 -23.24
C ILE A 219 -13.55 -26.74 -22.02
N SER A 220 -14.23 -26.44 -20.92
CA SER A 220 -13.56 -25.93 -19.72
C SER A 220 -14.24 -26.40 -18.43
N LEU A 221 -13.63 -26.19 -17.27
CA LEU A 221 -14.27 -26.43 -15.98
C LEU A 221 -14.85 -25.13 -15.39
N ASN A 222 -15.96 -25.24 -14.67
CA ASN A 222 -16.45 -24.17 -13.80
C ASN A 222 -15.79 -24.22 -12.40
N GLU A 223 -16.04 -23.21 -11.56
CA GLU A 223 -15.54 -23.15 -10.17
C GLU A 223 -15.99 -24.33 -9.28
N SER A 224 -17.04 -25.05 -9.69
CA SER A 224 -17.57 -26.23 -9.00
C SER A 224 -16.99 -27.56 -9.53
N GLY A 225 -16.06 -27.51 -10.50
CA GLY A 225 -15.45 -28.70 -11.11
C GLY A 225 -16.32 -29.39 -12.17
N GLU A 226 -17.37 -28.74 -12.66
CA GLU A 226 -18.25 -29.28 -13.72
C GLU A 226 -17.77 -28.85 -15.10
N THR A 227 -17.94 -29.73 -16.10
CA THR A 227 -17.54 -29.46 -17.48
C THR A 227 -18.53 -28.55 -18.21
N ILE A 228 -18.03 -27.41 -18.67
CA ILE A 228 -18.73 -26.42 -19.47
C ILE A 228 -18.44 -26.67 -20.95
N VAL A 229 -19.50 -26.68 -21.75
CA VAL A 229 -19.45 -26.87 -23.20
C VAL A 229 -20.32 -25.84 -23.93
N ASP A 230 -19.99 -25.59 -25.20
CA ASP A 230 -20.83 -24.82 -26.11
C ASP A 230 -22.10 -25.60 -26.50
N CYS A 231 -23.20 -24.89 -26.71
CA CYS A 231 -24.44 -25.48 -27.22
C CYS A 231 -24.23 -26.04 -28.64
N ALA A 232 -24.82 -27.20 -28.94
CA ALA A 232 -24.73 -27.83 -30.25
C ALA A 232 -25.63 -27.15 -31.32
N SER A 233 -26.58 -26.31 -30.90
CA SER A 233 -27.50 -25.64 -31.80
C SER A 233 -26.79 -24.48 -32.52
N PRO A 234 -26.79 -24.45 -33.87
CA PRO A 234 -26.07 -23.43 -34.64
C PRO A 234 -26.60 -22.00 -34.43
N ASN A 235 -27.78 -21.85 -33.82
CA ASN A 235 -28.39 -20.56 -33.49
C ASN A 235 -28.32 -20.22 -31.99
N CYS A 236 -27.57 -20.96 -31.19
CA CYS A 236 -27.44 -20.74 -29.76
C CYS A 236 -25.97 -20.66 -29.33
N ASN A 237 -25.49 -19.45 -29.04
CA ASN A 237 -24.12 -19.20 -28.59
C ASN A 237 -24.02 -19.18 -27.06
N SER A 238 -24.67 -20.13 -26.37
CA SER A 238 -24.58 -20.23 -24.92
C SER A 238 -23.64 -21.35 -24.49
N ARG A 239 -22.98 -21.15 -23.35
CA ARG A 239 -22.17 -22.14 -22.65
C ARG A 239 -22.86 -22.59 -21.37
N GLY A 240 -22.73 -23.86 -21.02
CA GLY A 240 -23.25 -24.39 -19.78
C GLY A 240 -22.79 -25.81 -19.49
N VAL A 241 -23.27 -26.35 -18.38
CA VAL A 241 -22.87 -27.67 -17.88
C VAL A 241 -23.32 -28.77 -18.85
N ALA A 242 -22.41 -29.69 -19.17
CA ALA A 242 -22.70 -30.79 -20.06
C ALA A 242 -23.91 -31.63 -19.57
N GLY A 243 -24.86 -31.91 -20.46
CA GLY A 243 -26.08 -32.66 -20.15
C GLY A 243 -27.24 -31.85 -19.55
N GLU A 244 -27.00 -30.62 -19.10
CA GLU A 244 -28.04 -29.70 -18.61
C GLU A 244 -28.81 -29.03 -19.76
N LYS A 245 -29.95 -28.43 -19.43
CA LYS A 245 -30.74 -27.65 -20.39
C LYS A 245 -30.09 -26.31 -20.66
N CYS A 246 -29.93 -25.99 -21.94
CA CYS A 246 -29.47 -24.70 -22.42
C CYS A 246 -30.47 -23.60 -22.08
N ALA A 247 -30.02 -22.54 -21.41
CA ALA A 247 -30.85 -21.39 -21.08
C ALA A 247 -31.30 -20.58 -22.32
N GLY A 248 -30.60 -20.70 -23.45
CA GLY A 248 -30.88 -19.97 -24.68
C GLY A 248 -31.85 -20.66 -25.64
N CYS A 249 -31.79 -21.99 -25.78
CA CYS A 249 -32.61 -22.74 -26.74
C CYS A 249 -33.35 -23.95 -26.16
N ASP A 250 -33.26 -24.21 -24.84
CA ASP A 250 -33.86 -25.34 -24.12
C ASP A 250 -33.44 -26.75 -24.63
N GLU A 251 -32.48 -26.83 -25.54
CA GLU A 251 -31.82 -28.08 -25.93
C GLU A 251 -30.81 -28.52 -24.86
N LYS A 252 -30.49 -29.82 -24.80
CA LYS A 252 -29.48 -30.31 -23.87
C LYS A 252 -28.07 -30.02 -24.37
N TYR A 253 -27.21 -29.52 -23.47
CA TYR A 253 -25.79 -29.39 -23.76
C TYR A 253 -25.17 -30.76 -24.10
N PRO A 254 -24.27 -30.81 -25.11
CA PRO A 254 -23.68 -32.08 -25.55
C PRO A 254 -22.83 -32.71 -24.44
N THR A 255 -22.97 -34.02 -24.24
CA THR A 255 -22.13 -34.80 -23.30
C THR A 255 -20.91 -35.40 -23.97
N ARG A 256 -20.77 -35.23 -25.29
CA ARG A 256 -19.67 -35.71 -26.13
C ARG A 256 -19.25 -34.62 -27.09
N TYR A 257 -17.95 -34.54 -27.37
CA TYR A 257 -17.38 -33.59 -28.29
C TYR A 257 -16.53 -34.31 -29.34
N THR A 258 -16.68 -33.86 -30.59
CA THR A 258 -15.88 -34.36 -31.72
C THR A 258 -14.76 -33.36 -31.99
N CYS A 259 -13.51 -33.79 -31.84
CA CYS A 259 -12.36 -32.94 -32.11
C CYS A 259 -12.33 -32.53 -33.59
N VAL A 260 -12.23 -31.23 -33.86
CA VAL A 260 -12.16 -30.67 -35.23
C VAL A 260 -10.87 -31.11 -35.96
N THR A 261 -9.79 -31.35 -35.21
CA THR A 261 -8.46 -31.64 -35.78
C THR A 261 -8.28 -33.11 -36.15
N CYS A 262 -8.69 -34.05 -35.29
CA CYS A 262 -8.47 -35.49 -35.51
C CYS A 262 -9.76 -36.31 -35.68
N GLY A 263 -10.94 -35.70 -35.50
CA GLY A 263 -12.23 -36.36 -35.67
C GLY A 263 -12.61 -37.36 -34.57
N VAL A 264 -11.84 -37.47 -33.50
CA VAL A 264 -12.18 -38.35 -32.37
C VAL A 264 -13.42 -37.82 -31.64
N ASN A 265 -14.37 -38.70 -31.36
CA ASN A 265 -15.58 -38.39 -30.60
C ASN A 265 -15.48 -39.05 -29.21
N SER A 266 -15.22 -38.23 -28.20
CA SER A 266 -15.03 -38.66 -26.82
C SER A 266 -16.00 -37.92 -25.87
N PRO A 267 -16.31 -38.50 -24.70
CA PRO A 267 -16.92 -37.77 -23.59
C PRO A 267 -16.21 -36.44 -23.31
N VAL A 268 -16.97 -35.39 -22.98
CA VAL A 268 -16.42 -34.05 -22.75
C VAL A 268 -15.45 -34.00 -21.55
N ASN A 269 -15.61 -34.90 -20.58
CA ASN A 269 -14.69 -35.02 -19.44
C ASN A 269 -13.30 -35.50 -19.86
N ASP A 270 -13.19 -36.30 -20.91
CA ASP A 270 -11.89 -36.84 -21.38
C ASP A 270 -11.03 -35.76 -22.06
N PHE A 271 -11.60 -34.58 -22.33
CA PHE A 271 -10.87 -33.41 -22.84
C PHE A 271 -10.29 -32.55 -21.71
N ILE A 272 -10.61 -32.83 -20.46
CA ILE A 272 -9.97 -32.19 -19.32
C ILE A 272 -8.77 -33.06 -18.94
N PRO A 273 -7.53 -32.58 -19.11
CA PRO A 273 -6.38 -33.38 -18.74
C PRO A 273 -6.32 -33.52 -17.22
N ASP A 274 -6.27 -34.77 -16.73
CA ASP A 274 -5.98 -35.11 -15.33
C ASP A 274 -4.52 -34.73 -15.02
N LYS A 275 -4.24 -33.42 -14.80
CA LYS A 275 -2.92 -32.95 -14.39
C LYS A 275 -2.68 -33.03 -12.87
N GLU A 276 -3.60 -33.64 -12.11
CA GLU A 276 -3.42 -33.91 -10.67
C GLU A 276 -3.55 -35.41 -10.36
N ALA A 277 -2.44 -36.12 -10.54
CA ALA A 277 -2.18 -37.38 -9.85
C ALA A 277 -0.67 -37.58 -9.66
N TRP A 278 -0.02 -36.62 -8.98
CA TRP A 278 1.17 -36.84 -8.14
C TRP A 278 1.47 -35.62 -7.26
#